data_AF-A0A4U8QMD3-F1
#
_entry.id   AF-A0A4U8QMD3-F1
#
_cell.length_a   1.000
_cell.length_b   1.000
_cell.length_c   1.000
_cell.angle_alpha   90.00
_cell.angle_beta   90.00
_cell.angle_gamma   90.00
#
_symmetry.space_group_name_H-M   'P 1'
#
loop_
_entity.id
_entity.type
_entity.pdbx_description
1 polymer ?
#
loop_
_entity_poly.entity_id
_entity_poly.type
_entity_poly.pdbx_seq_one_letter_code
_entity_poly.pdbx_strand_id
1 'polypeptide(L)' 'METNLYGAMLAAKAAGVDSCWINFFDPEVIEKELGLPENEEVLMILDIGYAAEGTKPLPMHTQRKELSETVRYI' A
#
# COMPACT_ATOMS: atom_id res chain seq x y z
N MET A 1 10.01 -10.98 -1.91
CA MET A 1 9.81 -9.60 -2.44
C MET A 1 8.59 -8.95 -1.79
N GLU A 2 7.43 -9.62 -1.74
CA GLU A 2 6.21 -9.12 -1.07
C GLU A 2 6.36 -8.89 0.45
N THR A 3 7.22 -9.65 1.14
CA THR A 3 7.47 -9.48 2.58
C THR A 3 8.12 -8.14 2.96
N ASN A 4 8.80 -7.48 2.02
CA ASN A 4 9.46 -6.20 2.30
C ASN A 4 8.48 -5.02 2.33
N LEU A 5 7.38 -5.10 1.57
CA LEU A 5 6.45 -3.98 1.38
C LEU A 5 5.48 -3.81 2.55
N TYR A 6 4.93 -4.92 3.06
CA TYR A 6 4.18 -4.88 4.33
C TYR A 6 5.07 -4.42 5.50
N GLY A 7 6.33 -4.84 5.50
CA GLY A 7 7.33 -4.35 6.45
C GLY A 7 7.49 -2.83 6.41
N ALA A 8 7.47 -2.22 5.22
CA ALA A 8 7.61 -0.77 5.08
C ALA A 8 6.45 0.01 5.73
N MET A 9 5.19 -0.41 5.53
CA MET A 9 4.03 0.23 6.18
C MET A 9 4.05 0.07 7.70
N LEU A 10 4.44 -1.11 8.20
CA LEU A 10 4.58 -1.35 9.64
C LEU A 10 5.71 -0.51 10.24
N ALA A 11 6.82 -0.37 9.52
CA ALA A 11 7.94 0.48 9.92
C ALA A 11 7.57 1.97 9.92
N ALA A 12 6.84 2.44 8.90
CA ALA A 12 6.28 3.78 8.85
C ALA A 12 5.43 4.07 10.09
N LYS A 13 4.51 3.15 10.41
CA LYS A 13 3.67 3.28 11.61
C LYS A 13 4.49 3.31 12.90
N ALA A 14 5.50 2.44 13.00
CA ALA A 14 6.39 2.39 14.16
C ALA A 14 7.22 3.68 14.32
N ALA A 15 7.59 4.32 13.20
CA ALA A 15 8.26 5.62 13.17
C ALA A 15 7.31 6.81 13.42
N GLY A 16 6.01 6.58 13.58
CA GLY A 16 5.01 7.61 13.85
C GLY A 16 4.57 8.40 12.62
N VAL A 17 4.82 7.88 11.41
CA VAL A 17 4.32 8.46 10.15
C VAL A 17 3.20 7.60 9.57
N ASP A 18 2.35 8.23 8.77
CA ASP A 18 1.29 7.59 8.02
C ASP A 18 1.81 7.08 6.66
N SER A 19 1.11 6.10 6.10
CA SER A 19 1.40 5.54 4.79
C SER A 19 0.13 4.99 4.12
N CYS A 20 0.06 5.09 2.79
CA CYS A 20 -1.04 4.59 1.96
C CYS A 20 -0.49 3.77 0.79
N TRP A 21 -0.98 2.53 0.68
CA TRP A 21 -0.76 1.70 -0.49
C TRP A 21 -1.67 2.15 -1.63
N ILE A 22 -1.09 2.50 -2.78
CA ILE A 22 -1.82 3.01 -3.94
C ILE A 22 -1.59 2.07 -5.14
N ASN A 23 -2.68 1.44 -5.59
CA ASN A 23 -2.75 0.66 -6.84
C ASN A 23 -3.67 1.30 -7.89
N PHE A 24 -4.25 2.47 -7.59
CA PHE A 24 -5.14 3.17 -8.49
C PHE A 24 -4.39 4.27 -9.24
N PHE A 25 -3.62 3.85 -10.25
CA PHE A 25 -2.86 4.72 -11.15
C PHE A 25 -2.77 4.04 -12.53
N ASP A 26 -2.28 4.79 -13.53
CA ASP A 26 -1.98 4.27 -14.86
C ASP A 26 -0.49 3.86 -14.93
N PRO A 27 -0.16 2.55 -14.99
CA PRO A 27 1.22 2.10 -14.98
C PRO A 27 2.03 2.61 -16.18
N GLU A 28 1.44 2.67 -17.37
CA GLU A 28 2.14 3.11 -18.59
C GLU A 28 2.58 4.58 -18.48
N VAL A 29 1.72 5.41 -17.89
CA VAL A 29 2.06 6.81 -17.61
C VAL A 29 3.21 6.88 -16.61
N ILE A 30 3.15 6.15 -15.49
CA ILE A 30 4.20 6.22 -14.47
C ILE A 30 5.53 5.67 -14.98
N GLU A 31 5.53 4.54 -15.69
CA GLU A 31 6.72 3.92 -16.26
C GLU A 31 7.43 4.88 -17.22
N LYS A 32 6.67 5.55 -18.09
CA LYS A 32 7.20 6.57 -19.00
C LYS A 32 7.77 7.78 -18.25
N GLU A 33 7.02 8.34 -17.29
CA GLU A 33 7.44 9.55 -16.58
C GLU A 33 8.64 9.30 -15.64
N LEU A 34 8.77 8.09 -15.10
CA LEU A 34 9.94 7.67 -14.31
C LEU A 34 11.10 7.16 -15.17
N GLY A 35 10.87 6.90 -16.47
CA GLY A 35 11.88 6.39 -17.39
C GLY A 35 12.34 4.98 -17.02
N LEU A 36 11.42 4.11 -16.62
CA LEU A 36 11.75 2.73 -16.25
C LEU A 36 12.24 1.93 -17.46
N PRO A 37 13.19 1.01 -17.28
CA PRO A 37 13.62 0.11 -18.34
C PRO A 37 12.51 -0.89 -18.69
N GLU A 38 12.51 -1.42 -19.91
CA GLU A 38 11.46 -2.33 -20.43
C GLU A 38 11.26 -3.61 -19.60
N ASN A 39 12.22 -3.97 -18.73
CA ASN A 39 12.16 -5.16 -17.89
C ASN A 39 11.74 -4.87 -16.44
N GLU A 40 11.26 -3.66 -16.15
CA GLU A 40 10.73 -3.25 -14.85
C GLU A 40 9.29 -2.75 -15.01
N GLU A 41 8.48 -2.99 -13.98
CA GLU A 41 7.09 -2.55 -13.92
C GLU A 41 6.81 -1.90 -12.57
N VAL A 42 5.86 -0.95 -12.55
CA VAL A 42 5.44 -0.32 -11.29
C VAL A 42 4.42 -1.23 -10.59
N LEU A 43 4.88 -1.95 -9.57
CA LEU A 43 4.00 -2.81 -8.76
C LEU A 43 2.97 -1.99 -7.94
N MET A 44 3.44 -0.90 -7.32
CA MET A 44 2.63 -0.06 -6.44
C MET A 44 3.32 1.28 -6.18
N ILE A 45 2.55 2.27 -5.71
CA ILE A 45 3.08 3.50 -5.12
C ILE A 45 2.79 3.48 -3.62
N LEU A 46 3.78 3.85 -2.81
CA LEU A 46 3.63 4.01 -1.35
C LEU A 46 3.88 5.47 -1.00
N ASP A 47 2.84 6.19 -0.56
CA ASP A 47 3.04 7.49 0.07
C ASP A 47 3.47 7.30 1.54
N ILE A 48 4.31 8.20 2.05
CA ILE A 48 4.77 8.21 3.43
C ILE A 48 4.84 9.67 3.89
N GLY A 49 4.22 9.98 5.04
CA GLY A 49 4.20 11.35 5.55
C GLY A 49 3.30 11.53 6.76
N TYR A 50 2.85 12.76 6.99
CA TYR A 50 1.89 13.08 8.04
C TYR A 50 0.55 13.41 7.40
N ALA A 51 -0.51 12.72 7.82
CA ALA A 51 -1.84 12.97 7.32
C ALA A 51 -2.29 14.42 7.60
N ALA A 52 -2.91 15.06 6.61
CA ALA A 52 -3.50 16.39 6.79
C ALA A 52 -4.67 16.34 7.79
N GLU A 53 -4.91 17.44 8.49
CA GLU A 53 -5.97 17.51 9.50
C GLU A 53 -7.35 17.19 8.91
N GLY A 54 -8.15 16.43 9.65
CA GLY A 54 -9.50 16.03 9.23
C GLY A 54 -9.55 14.89 8.20
N THR A 55 -8.41 14.41 7.69
CA THR A 55 -8.37 13.24 6.81
C THR A 55 -8.63 11.95 7.58
N LYS A 56 -9.28 11.00 6.91
CA LYS A 56 -9.60 9.69 7.45
C LYS A 56 -9.42 8.63 6.37
N PRO A 57 -9.04 7.40 6.74
CA PRO A 57 -8.97 6.32 5.77
C PRO A 57 -10.35 5.98 5.20
N LEU A 58 -10.37 5.36 4.02
CA LEU A 58 -11.60 4.86 3.40
C LEU A 58 -12.30 3.84 4.30
N PRO A 59 -13.65 3.68 4.21
CA PRO A 59 -14.40 2.75 5.06
C PRO A 59 -13.90 1.30 5.02
N MET A 60 -13.29 0.87 3.91
CA MET A 60 -12.73 -0.47 3.75
C MET A 60 -11.49 -0.73 4.64
N HIS A 61 -10.88 0.33 5.20
CA HIS A 61 -9.70 0.18 6.05
C HIS A 61 -9.98 -0.63 7.32
N THR A 62 -11.21 -0.62 7.84
CA THR A 62 -11.60 -1.38 9.05
C THR A 62 -12.47 -2.60 8.77
N GLN A 63 -13.01 -2.73 7.56
CA GLN A 63 -13.85 -3.86 7.18
C GLN A 63 -12.96 -5.07 6.85
N ARG A 64 -13.21 -6.19 7.53
CA ARG A 64 -12.50 -7.45 7.30
C ARG A 64 -13.53 -8.58 7.21
N LYS A 65 -13.19 -9.63 6.46
CA LYS A 65 -13.95 -10.87 6.45
C LYS A 65 -13.89 -11.54 7.82
N GLU A 66 -14.91 -12.31 8.16
CA GLU A 66 -14.92 -13.10 9.38
C GLU A 66 -13.82 -14.15 9.34
N LEU A 67 -13.26 -14.50 10.51
CA LEU A 67 -12.16 -15.48 10.58
C LEU A 67 -12.55 -16.83 9.95
N SER A 68 -13.79 -17.27 10.15
CA SER A 68 -14.31 -18.52 9.57
C SER A 68 -14.32 -18.53 8.04
N GLU A 69 -14.27 -17.37 7.38
CA GLU A 69 -14.18 -17.28 5.91
C GLU A 69 -12.75 -17.45 5.39
N THR A 70 -11.74 -17.27 6.24
CA THR A 70 -10.32 -17.22 5.84
C THR A 70 -9.42 -18.18 6.60
N VAL A 71 -9.88 -18.79 7.70
CA VAL A 71 -9.12 -19.68 8.57
C VAL A 71 -9.86 -21.02 8.74
N ARG A 72 -9.13 -22.13 8.57
CA ARG A 72 -9.60 -23.49 8.86
C ARG A 72 -8.57 -24.22 9.73
N TYR A 73 -9.05 -24.88 10.78
CA TYR A 73 -8.23 -25.78 11.58
C TYR A 73 -8.19 -27.16 10.91
N ILE A 74 -7.01 -27.75 10.84
CA ILE A 74 -6.74 -29.05 10.21
C ILE A 74 -6.25 -30.00 11.28
#